data_AF-A0A923P9Z3-F1
#
_entry.id   AF-A0A923P9Z3-F1
#
_cell.length_a   1.000
_cell.length_b   1.000
_cell.length_c   1.000
_cell.angle_alpha   90.00
_cell.angle_beta   90.00
_cell.angle_gamma   90.00
#
_symmetry.space_group_name_H-M   'P 1'
#
loop_
_entity.id
_entity.type
_entity.pdbx_description
1 polymer ?
#
loop_
_entity_poly.entity_id
_entity_poly.type
_entity_poly.pdbx_seq_one_letter_code
_entity_poly.pdbx_strand_id
1 'polypeptide(L)'
;MTATTVMSIVAVLLALLLLSAAWTLRKPAWELVFGPPADPPNRIPLTEFYVEAQKAGWKLTTDPQLCLDLAIGLREAGLDGSIEIWGRKCRRLTLPGMADSPLQRIDPGYWQHHQVDGLRMVLAADASGATETLQLETNNRLIRTLALPTRNAPADAATYQDLQLNCLQALHWLQADAARYQGISRSDGAAPPPA
;
A
#
# COMPACT_ATOMS: atom_id res chain seq x y z
N MET A 1 -40.62 -14.30 -46.35
CA MET A 1 -39.48 -14.80 -45.54
C MET A 1 -39.44 -16.31 -45.68
N THR A 2 -38.30 -16.88 -46.08
CA THR A 2 -38.13 -18.34 -46.18
C THR A 2 -37.75 -18.90 -44.81
N ALA A 3 -38.06 -20.17 -44.53
CA ALA A 3 -37.76 -20.83 -43.26
C ALA A 3 -36.25 -20.74 -42.89
N THR A 4 -35.38 -20.69 -43.89
CA THR A 4 -33.94 -20.48 -43.75
C THR A 4 -33.59 -19.14 -43.11
N THR A 5 -34.26 -18.05 -43.48
CA THR A 5 -34.01 -16.72 -42.90
C THR A 5 -34.38 -16.66 -41.43
N VAL A 6 -35.47 -17.33 -41.04
CA VAL A 6 -35.93 -17.39 -39.64
C VAL A 6 -34.92 -18.15 -38.77
N MET A 7 -34.42 -19.30 -39.24
CA MET A 7 -33.44 -20.08 -38.48
C MET A 7 -32.10 -19.34 -38.29
N SER A 8 -31.63 -18.60 -39.31
CA SER A 8 -30.39 -17.81 -39.17
C SER A 8 -30.53 -16.69 -38.13
N ILE A 9 -31.67 -16.02 -38.08
CA ILE A 9 -31.92 -14.96 -37.08
C ILE A 9 -31.95 -15.55 -35.66
N VAL A 10 -32.63 -16.69 -35.48
CA VAL A 10 -32.70 -17.36 -34.18
C VAL A 10 -31.32 -17.81 -33.71
N ALA A 11 -30.49 -18.37 -34.59
CA ALA A 11 -29.14 -18.81 -34.24
C ALA A 11 -28.23 -17.65 -33.79
N VAL A 12 -28.31 -16.50 -34.46
CA VAL A 12 -27.54 -15.30 -34.09
C VAL A 12 -27.98 -14.75 -32.73
N LEU A 13 -29.29 -14.67 -32.47
CA LEU A 13 -29.82 -14.24 -31.19
C LEU A 13 -29.40 -15.16 -30.05
N LEU A 14 -29.41 -16.47 -30.28
CA LEU A 14 -28.97 -17.45 -29.30
C LEU A 14 -27.46 -17.31 -28.99
N ALA A 15 -26.63 -17.11 -30.02
CA ALA A 15 -25.20 -16.90 -29.86
C ALA A 15 -24.89 -15.60 -29.06
N LEU A 16 -25.61 -14.51 -29.34
CA LEU A 16 -25.46 -13.26 -28.59
C LEU A 16 -25.90 -13.40 -27.13
N LEU A 17 -27.00 -14.11 -26.88
CA LEU A 17 -27.45 -14.42 -25.51
C LEU A 17 -26.40 -15.24 -24.75
N LEU A 18 -25.86 -16.29 -25.37
CA LEU A 18 -24.81 -17.11 -24.77
C LEU A 18 -23.52 -16.33 -24.50
N LEU A 19 -23.12 -15.42 -25.39
CA LEU A 19 -21.97 -14.53 -25.19
C LEU A 19 -22.22 -13.56 -24.02
N SER A 20 -23.42 -12.97 -23.92
CA SER A 20 -23.76 -12.07 -22.80
C SER A 20 -23.80 -12.81 -21.46
N ALA A 21 -24.33 -14.04 -21.44
CA ALA A 21 -24.36 -14.89 -20.26
C ALA A 21 -22.94 -15.30 -19.85
N ALA A 22 -22.07 -15.67 -20.80
CA ALA A 22 -20.67 -15.96 -20.52
C ALA A 22 -19.92 -14.74 -19.98
N TRP A 23 -20.25 -13.53 -20.44
CA TRP A 23 -19.61 -12.30 -19.98
C TRP A 23 -20.05 -11.89 -18.57
N THR A 24 -21.33 -12.09 -18.24
CA THR A 24 -21.88 -11.83 -16.90
C THR A 24 -21.45 -12.88 -15.88
N LEU A 25 -21.25 -14.14 -16.31
CA LEU A 25 -20.66 -15.21 -15.49
C LEU A 25 -19.15 -15.07 -15.30
N ARG A 26 -18.49 -14.24 -16.09
CA ARG A 26 -17.09 -13.84 -15.90
C ARG A 26 -17.00 -12.80 -14.78
N LYS A 27 -17.56 -13.10 -13.61
CA LYS A 27 -17.04 -12.51 -12.38
C LYS A 27 -15.56 -12.81 -12.38
N PRO A 28 -14.70 -11.80 -12.27
CA PRO A 28 -13.28 -12.01 -12.43
C PRO A 28 -12.86 -12.99 -11.33
N ALA A 29 -12.14 -14.05 -11.70
CA ALA A 29 -11.84 -15.17 -10.80
C ALA A 29 -11.21 -14.75 -9.45
N TRP A 30 -10.68 -13.53 -9.36
CA TRP A 30 -10.21 -12.93 -8.12
C TRP A 30 -11.34 -12.69 -7.09
N GLU A 31 -12.57 -12.38 -7.48
CA GLU A 31 -13.70 -12.19 -6.52
C GLU A 31 -14.08 -13.49 -5.81
N LEU A 32 -13.94 -14.64 -6.47
CA LEU A 32 -14.16 -15.97 -5.87
C LEU A 32 -13.04 -16.36 -4.90
N VAL A 33 -11.83 -15.82 -5.08
CA VAL A 33 -10.66 -16.09 -4.23
C VAL A 33 -10.56 -15.12 -3.07
N PHE A 34 -10.98 -13.86 -3.24
CA PHE A 34 -10.75 -12.78 -2.29
C PHE A 34 -12.03 -12.14 -1.70
N GLY A 35 -13.22 -12.58 -2.13
CA GLY A 35 -14.50 -12.01 -1.71
C GLY A 35 -14.88 -10.72 -2.45
N PRO A 36 -16.11 -10.20 -2.28
CA PRO A 36 -16.47 -8.88 -2.78
C PRO A 36 -15.53 -7.84 -2.17
N PRO A 37 -15.10 -6.81 -2.92
CA PRO A 37 -14.35 -5.71 -2.33
C PRO A 37 -15.24 -5.08 -1.26
N ALA A 38 -14.87 -5.24 0.01
CA ALA A 38 -15.39 -4.36 1.05
C ALA A 38 -15.24 -2.92 0.56
N ASP A 39 -16.22 -2.04 0.82
CA ASP A 39 -16.10 -0.61 0.54
C ASP A 39 -14.67 -0.19 0.88
N PRO A 40 -13.89 0.33 -0.09
CA PRO A 40 -12.47 0.50 0.11
C PRO A 40 -12.32 1.34 1.38
N PRO A 41 -11.69 0.81 2.45
CA PRO A 41 -11.53 1.57 3.67
C PRO A 41 -10.97 2.93 3.30
N ASN A 42 -11.46 3.99 3.94
CA ASN A 42 -10.95 5.34 3.72
C ASN A 42 -9.44 5.31 3.95
N ARG A 43 -8.68 5.30 2.86
CA ARG A 43 -7.26 4.98 2.81
C ARG A 43 -6.51 6.20 2.34
N ILE A 44 -5.37 6.45 2.97
CA ILE A 44 -4.44 7.51 2.59
C ILE A 44 -3.16 6.86 2.05
N PRO A 45 -2.71 7.20 0.83
CA PRO A 45 -1.38 6.82 0.36
C PRO A 45 -0.31 7.28 1.34
N LEU A 46 0.74 6.48 1.50
CA LEU A 46 1.79 6.79 2.46
C LEU A 46 2.50 8.12 2.12
N THR A 47 2.61 8.47 0.85
CA THR A 47 3.08 9.79 0.39
C THR A 47 2.22 10.94 0.90
N GLU A 48 0.89 10.82 0.83
CA GLU A 48 -0.05 11.83 1.35
C GLU A 48 0.00 11.91 2.87
N PHE A 49 0.16 10.77 3.56
CA PHE A 49 0.36 10.76 5.00
C PHE A 49 1.59 11.57 5.44
N TYR A 50 2.67 11.61 4.65
CA TYR A 50 3.82 12.47 4.95
C TYR A 50 3.52 13.95 4.84
N VAL A 51 2.68 14.34 3.89
CA VAL A 51 2.21 15.73 3.79
C VAL A 51 1.43 16.10 5.05
N GLU A 52 0.60 15.19 5.56
CA GLU A 52 -0.10 15.40 6.83
C GLU A 52 0.86 15.43 8.03
N ALA A 53 1.89 14.58 8.06
CA ALA A 53 2.94 14.64 9.08
C ALA A 53 3.68 16.00 9.07
N GLN A 54 4.00 16.54 7.89
CA GLN A 54 4.61 17.87 7.77
C GLN A 54 3.70 18.97 8.29
N LYS A 55 2.39 18.92 7.98
CA LYS A 55 1.40 19.85 8.54
C LYS A 55 1.30 19.74 10.06
N ALA A 56 1.48 18.53 10.61
CA ALA A 56 1.55 18.27 12.04
C ALA A 56 2.89 18.67 12.69
N GLY A 57 3.82 19.30 11.94
CA GLY A 57 5.07 19.84 12.46
C GLY A 57 6.30 18.94 12.31
N TRP A 58 6.18 17.79 11.62
CA TRP A 58 7.33 16.94 11.33
C TRP A 58 8.21 17.59 10.24
N LYS A 59 9.47 17.87 10.57
CA LYS A 59 10.42 18.54 9.67
C LYS A 59 11.10 17.59 8.69
N LEU A 60 10.31 16.76 8.00
CA LEU A 60 10.77 15.64 7.17
C LEU A 60 11.70 16.07 6.00
N THR A 61 11.53 17.28 5.47
CA THR A 61 12.34 17.81 4.36
C THR A 61 13.72 18.28 4.80
N THR A 62 13.84 18.86 5.99
CA THR A 62 15.11 19.39 6.49
C THR A 62 15.88 18.39 7.34
N ASP A 63 15.20 17.33 7.79
CA ASP A 63 15.77 16.32 8.66
C ASP A 63 15.37 14.91 8.18
N PRO A 64 16.17 14.31 7.28
CA PRO A 64 15.95 12.95 6.77
C PRO A 64 15.83 11.89 7.87
N GLN A 65 16.41 12.14 9.04
CA GLN A 65 16.35 11.21 10.16
C GLN A 65 14.93 11.07 10.70
N LEU A 66 14.13 12.14 10.65
CA LEU A 66 12.73 12.10 11.07
C LEU A 66 11.87 11.22 10.14
N CYS A 67 12.28 11.02 8.88
CA CYS A 67 11.64 10.04 8.01
C CYS A 67 11.89 8.60 8.52
N LEU A 68 13.12 8.30 8.96
CA LEU A 68 13.44 7.00 9.55
C LEU A 68 12.66 6.78 10.85
N ASP A 69 12.59 7.79 11.71
CA ASP A 69 11.79 7.75 12.95
C ASP A 69 10.32 7.48 12.68
N LEU A 70 9.74 8.19 11.71
CA LEU A 70 8.34 8.00 11.32
C LEU A 70 8.11 6.61 10.70
N ALA A 71 9.07 6.09 9.93
CA ALA A 71 9.02 4.73 9.38
C ALA A 71 9.05 3.66 10.49
N ILE A 72 9.86 3.88 11.54
CA ILE A 72 9.89 3.02 12.74
C ILE A 72 8.53 3.08 13.45
N GLY A 73 8.00 4.28 13.68
CA GLY A 73 6.70 4.46 14.31
C GLY A 73 5.56 3.78 13.55
N LEU A 74 5.53 3.89 12.22
CA LEU A 74 4.56 3.21 11.38
C LEU A 74 4.69 1.68 11.42
N ARG A 75 5.92 1.15 11.51
CA ARG A 75 6.15 -0.29 11.71
C ARG A 75 5.55 -0.74 13.03
N GLU A 76 5.82 -0.03 14.13
CA GLU A 76 5.29 -0.39 15.45
C GLU A 76 3.76 -0.27 15.48
N ALA A 77 3.20 0.77 14.87
CA ALA A 77 1.75 0.96 14.73
C ALA A 77 1.07 -0.12 13.86
N GLY A 78 1.78 -0.64 12.87
CA GLY A 78 1.33 -1.78 12.09
C GLY A 78 1.43 -3.10 12.87
N LEU A 79 2.44 -3.23 13.73
CA LEU A 79 2.70 -4.42 14.55
C LEU A 79 1.67 -4.56 15.69
N ASP A 80 1.34 -3.46 16.37
CA ASP A 80 0.35 -3.43 17.46
C ASP A 80 -1.11 -3.37 16.94
N GLY A 81 -1.29 -3.09 15.64
CA GLY A 81 -2.60 -3.01 14.98
C GLY A 81 -3.34 -1.69 15.22
N SER A 82 -2.68 -0.66 15.77
CA SER A 82 -3.23 0.69 15.92
C SER A 82 -3.49 1.36 14.57
N ILE A 83 -2.72 1.01 13.55
CA ILE A 83 -2.95 1.40 12.16
C ILE A 83 -3.05 0.15 11.29
N GLU A 84 -4.17 -0.01 10.59
CA GLU A 84 -4.25 -0.96 9.49
C GLU A 84 -3.43 -0.43 8.30
N ILE A 85 -2.57 -1.29 7.74
CA ILE A 85 -1.72 -0.97 6.60
C ILE A 85 -2.02 -1.95 5.47
N TRP A 86 -2.14 -1.42 4.26
CA TRP A 86 -2.34 -2.17 3.02
C TRP A 86 -1.15 -1.95 2.09
N GLY A 87 -0.94 -2.90 1.20
CA GLY A 87 0.00 -2.73 0.10
C GLY A 87 -0.20 -3.77 -0.99
N ARG A 88 0.53 -3.62 -2.09
CA ARG A 88 0.58 -4.61 -3.16
C ARG A 88 1.78 -5.51 -2.94
N LYS A 89 1.52 -6.79 -2.74
CA LYS A 89 2.55 -7.80 -2.55
C LYS A 89 3.44 -7.87 -3.79
N CYS A 90 4.75 -7.79 -3.60
CA CYS A 90 5.72 -7.84 -4.69
C CYS A 90 6.89 -8.76 -4.37
N ARG A 91 7.45 -9.36 -5.43
CA ARG A 91 8.65 -10.18 -5.37
C ARG A 91 9.78 -9.40 -6.04
N ARG A 92 10.59 -8.70 -5.23
CA ARG A 92 11.86 -8.02 -5.56
C ARG A 92 11.84 -6.88 -6.59
N LEU A 93 11.00 -6.92 -7.62
CA LEU A 93 10.94 -5.93 -8.69
C LEU A 93 9.50 -5.52 -9.00
N THR A 94 9.32 -4.26 -9.38
CA THR A 94 8.08 -3.73 -9.94
C THR A 94 7.79 -4.43 -11.26
N LEU A 95 6.92 -5.44 -11.25
CA LEU A 95 6.54 -6.15 -12.47
C LEU A 95 5.47 -5.35 -13.25
N PRO A 96 5.49 -5.40 -14.60
CA PRO A 96 4.39 -4.90 -15.42
C PRO A 96 3.05 -5.53 -14.96
N GLY A 97 1.99 -4.72 -14.83
CA GLY A 97 0.66 -5.18 -14.38
C GLY A 97 0.46 -5.22 -12.86
N MET A 98 1.48 -4.87 -12.07
CA MET A 98 1.33 -4.79 -10.62
C MET A 98 0.38 -3.68 -10.16
N ALA A 99 0.22 -2.63 -10.97
CA ALA A 99 -0.79 -1.58 -10.76
C ALA A 99 -2.23 -2.13 -10.68
N ASP A 100 -2.49 -3.26 -11.34
CA ASP A 100 -3.80 -3.91 -11.39
C ASP A 100 -3.99 -4.93 -10.26
N SER A 101 -2.92 -5.27 -9.54
CA SER A 101 -2.97 -6.25 -8.44
C SER A 101 -3.65 -5.64 -7.22
N PRO A 102 -4.71 -6.24 -6.65
CA PRO A 102 -5.45 -5.61 -5.55
C PRO A 102 -4.56 -5.32 -4.33
N LEU A 103 -4.85 -4.21 -3.65
CA LEU A 103 -4.27 -3.91 -2.34
C LEU A 103 -4.70 -4.98 -1.34
N GLN A 104 -3.73 -5.50 -0.60
CA GLN A 104 -3.95 -6.52 0.44
C GLN A 104 -3.66 -5.91 1.79
N ARG A 105 -4.50 -6.21 2.79
CA ARG A 105 -4.19 -5.86 4.17
C ARG A 105 -2.95 -6.64 4.59
N ILE A 106 -1.98 -5.93 5.17
CA ILE A 106 -0.75 -6.53 5.68
C ILE A 106 -1.04 -7.05 7.09
N ASP A 107 -0.72 -8.31 7.34
CA ASP A 107 -0.90 -8.94 8.65
C ASP A 107 -0.02 -8.24 9.71
N PRO A 108 -0.50 -7.96 10.94
CA PRO A 108 0.32 -7.32 11.98
C PRO A 108 1.64 -8.07 12.28
N GLY A 109 1.62 -9.41 12.26
CA GLY A 109 2.79 -10.25 12.47
C GLY A 109 3.88 -10.06 11.41
N TYR A 110 3.53 -9.55 10.23
CA TYR A 110 4.47 -9.22 9.15
C TYR A 110 5.56 -8.23 9.62
N TRP A 111 5.16 -7.23 10.43
CA TRP A 111 6.01 -6.13 10.89
C TRP A 111 7.06 -6.54 11.92
N GLN A 112 6.96 -7.76 12.47
CA GLN A 112 8.02 -8.35 13.30
C GLN A 112 9.32 -8.55 12.52
N HIS A 113 9.22 -8.73 11.20
CA HIS A 113 10.35 -9.05 10.34
C HIS A 113 10.57 -8.04 9.22
N HIS A 114 9.76 -6.98 9.17
CA HIS A 114 9.79 -5.99 8.10
C HIS A 114 9.62 -4.59 8.65
N GLN A 115 10.11 -3.62 7.89
CA GLN A 115 9.94 -2.20 8.16
C GLN A 115 9.57 -1.45 6.88
N VAL A 116 9.03 -0.24 7.03
CA VAL A 116 8.87 0.69 5.91
C VAL A 116 10.25 1.16 5.44
N ASP A 117 10.47 1.25 4.13
CA ASP A 117 11.72 1.77 3.54
C ASP A 117 11.83 3.29 3.74
N GLY A 118 12.32 3.68 4.93
CA GLY A 118 12.51 5.07 5.32
C GLY A 118 13.40 5.88 4.38
N LEU A 119 14.36 5.24 3.69
CA LEU A 119 15.23 5.92 2.73
C LEU A 119 14.45 6.34 1.48
N ARG A 120 13.56 5.47 0.98
CA ARG A 120 12.68 5.83 -0.15
C ARG A 120 11.71 6.95 0.22
N MET A 121 11.33 7.05 1.49
CA MET A 121 10.54 8.17 1.99
C MET A 121 11.32 9.48 1.95
N VAL A 122 12.59 9.49 2.35
CA VAL A 122 13.46 10.68 2.26
C VAL A 122 13.53 11.17 0.82
N LEU A 123 13.78 10.27 -0.12
CA LEU A 123 13.85 10.61 -1.54
C LEU A 123 12.52 11.15 -2.08
N ALA A 124 11.39 10.61 -1.62
CA ALA A 124 10.07 11.13 -1.97
C ALA A 124 9.83 12.53 -1.38
N ALA A 125 10.27 12.80 -0.15
CA ALA A 125 10.11 14.10 0.50
C ALA A 125 10.95 15.20 -0.18
N ASP A 126 12.15 14.88 -0.67
CA ASP A 126 13.06 15.83 -1.32
C ASP A 126 12.59 16.24 -2.73
N ALA A 127 11.90 15.35 -3.44
CA ALA A 127 11.32 15.61 -4.76
C ALA A 127 10.27 16.75 -4.78
N SER A 128 9.82 17.21 -3.61
CA SER A 128 8.88 18.33 -3.46
C SER A 128 9.48 19.70 -3.83
N GLY A 129 10.82 19.80 -3.98
CA GLY A 129 11.55 21.07 -4.03
C GLY A 129 11.77 21.71 -5.40
N ALA A 130 11.57 21.01 -6.52
CA ALA A 130 11.88 21.59 -7.83
C ALA A 130 11.03 21.01 -8.97
N THR A 131 10.00 21.75 -9.41
CA THR A 131 9.35 21.61 -10.75
C THR A 131 8.75 20.25 -11.16
N GLU A 132 8.86 19.20 -10.36
CA GLU A 132 8.34 17.84 -10.62
C GLU A 132 7.19 17.45 -9.68
N THR A 133 6.33 18.41 -9.32
CA THR A 133 5.13 18.18 -8.50
C THR A 133 4.14 17.16 -9.10
N LEU A 134 4.33 16.74 -10.36
CA LEU A 134 3.54 15.70 -11.03
C LEU A 134 3.98 14.26 -10.70
N GLN A 135 5.14 14.03 -10.08
CA GLN A 135 5.64 12.68 -9.79
C GLN A 135 5.31 12.16 -8.37
N LEU A 136 4.93 13.03 -7.44
CA LEU A 136 4.73 12.65 -6.04
C LEU A 136 3.46 11.82 -5.79
N GLU A 137 2.35 12.11 -6.48
CA GLU A 137 1.14 11.25 -6.46
C GLU A 137 1.38 9.88 -7.13
N THR A 138 2.37 9.78 -8.04
CA THR A 138 2.75 8.53 -8.71
C THR A 138 3.84 7.74 -7.98
N ASN A 139 4.50 8.33 -6.98
CA ASN A 139 5.66 7.76 -6.29
C ASN A 139 5.34 6.86 -5.09
N ASN A 140 4.09 6.75 -4.64
CA ASN A 140 3.74 5.82 -3.55
C ASN A 140 4.15 4.37 -3.87
N ARG A 141 4.18 4.03 -5.17
CA ARG A 141 4.66 2.74 -5.71
C ARG A 141 6.14 2.48 -5.46
N LEU A 142 6.95 3.51 -5.22
CA LEU A 142 8.38 3.39 -4.93
C LEU A 142 8.64 3.09 -3.46
N ILE A 143 7.70 3.45 -2.58
CA ILE A 143 7.80 3.13 -1.17
C ILE A 143 7.40 1.67 -1.00
N ARG A 144 8.31 0.92 -0.38
CA ARG A 144 8.14 -0.51 -0.14
C ARG A 144 8.47 -0.85 1.30
N THR A 145 8.15 -2.07 1.69
CA THR A 145 8.68 -2.67 2.90
C THR A 145 10.02 -3.34 2.60
N LEU A 146 10.88 -3.40 3.61
CA LEU A 146 12.15 -4.11 3.60
C LEU A 146 12.12 -5.17 4.69
N ALA A 147 12.66 -6.34 4.38
CA ALA A 147 12.94 -7.33 5.42
C ALA A 147 14.03 -6.82 6.35
N LEU A 148 13.83 -6.96 7.65
CA LEU A 148 14.85 -6.71 8.64
C LEU A 148 15.96 -7.76 8.51
N PRO A 149 17.24 -7.37 8.65
CA PRO A 149 18.35 -8.31 8.60
C PRO A 149 18.31 -9.22 9.83
N THR A 150 17.59 -10.33 9.72
CA THR A 150 17.63 -11.42 10.71
C THR A 150 18.45 -12.57 10.16
N ARG A 151 19.13 -13.33 11.04
CA ARG A 151 19.97 -14.48 10.62
C ARG A 151 19.23 -15.50 9.75
N ASN A 152 17.89 -15.53 9.84
CA ASN A 152 17.05 -16.52 9.19
C ASN A 152 16.07 -15.91 8.16
N ALA A 153 16.22 -14.63 7.80
CA ALA A 153 15.32 -14.02 6.81
C ALA A 153 15.52 -14.72 5.46
N PRO A 154 14.50 -15.37 4.89
CA PRO A 154 14.61 -15.92 3.55
C PRO A 154 14.89 -14.78 2.58
N ALA A 155 15.85 -14.97 1.67
CA ALA A 155 16.22 -13.97 0.66
C ALA A 155 15.02 -13.56 -0.22
N ASP A 156 13.94 -14.36 -0.22
CA ASP A 156 12.70 -14.16 -0.97
C ASP A 156 11.52 -13.73 -0.09
N ALA A 157 11.78 -13.16 1.09
CA ALA A 157 10.73 -12.60 1.94
C ALA A 157 9.87 -11.61 1.13
N ALA A 158 8.55 -11.84 1.11
CA ALA A 158 7.65 -11.03 0.32
C ALA A 158 7.62 -9.60 0.85
N THR A 159 7.80 -8.64 -0.04
CA THR A 159 7.68 -7.20 0.28
C THR A 159 6.33 -6.68 -0.18
N TYR A 160 5.92 -5.55 0.36
CA TYR A 160 4.77 -4.79 -0.10
C TYR A 160 5.25 -3.45 -0.64
N GLN A 161 4.56 -2.90 -1.63
CA GLN A 161 4.76 -1.54 -2.12
C GLN A 161 3.41 -0.85 -2.32
N ASP A 162 3.41 0.42 -2.70
CA ASP A 162 2.17 1.20 -2.83
C ASP A 162 1.39 1.16 -1.50
N LEU A 163 2.10 1.47 -0.41
CA LEU A 163 1.57 1.35 0.94
C LEU A 163 0.46 2.37 1.15
N GLN A 164 -0.64 1.92 1.74
CA GLN A 164 -1.75 2.79 2.12
C GLN A 164 -2.12 2.53 3.57
N LEU A 165 -2.48 3.58 4.28
CA LEU A 165 -2.85 3.52 5.69
C LEU A 165 -4.35 3.76 5.83
N ASN A 166 -4.94 3.29 6.91
CA ASN A 166 -6.31 3.65 7.26
C ASN A 166 -6.27 5.13 7.65
N CYS A 167 -6.98 5.97 6.90
CA CYS A 167 -6.85 7.43 7.02
C CYS A 167 -7.15 7.93 8.43
N LEU A 168 -8.26 7.48 9.03
CA LEU A 168 -8.67 7.93 10.37
C LEU A 168 -7.71 7.45 11.45
N GLN A 169 -7.31 6.17 11.41
CA GLN A 169 -6.36 5.61 12.37
C GLN A 169 -4.99 6.28 12.26
N ALA A 170 -4.50 6.49 11.04
CA ALA A 170 -3.21 7.10 10.79
C ALA A 170 -3.16 8.55 11.27
N LEU A 171 -4.17 9.36 10.97
CA LEU A 171 -4.23 10.75 11.41
C LEU A 171 -4.37 10.87 12.93
N HIS A 172 -5.17 9.99 13.55
CA HIS A 172 -5.29 9.93 15.01
C HIS A 172 -3.94 9.57 15.65
N TRP A 173 -3.30 8.49 15.20
CA TRP A 173 -1.98 8.06 15.69
C TRP A 173 -0.91 9.13 15.50
N LEU A 174 -0.92 9.83 14.36
CA LEU A 174 0.00 10.93 14.08
C LEU A 174 -0.10 12.05 15.13
N GLN A 175 -1.30 12.35 15.59
CA GLN A 175 -1.56 13.40 16.59
C GLN A 175 -1.30 12.91 18.02
N ALA A 176 -1.68 11.67 18.33
CA ALA A 176 -1.64 11.15 19.70
C ALA A 176 -0.28 10.57 20.08
N ASP A 177 0.33 9.79 19.18
CA ASP A 177 1.40 8.85 19.53
C ASP A 177 2.70 9.10 18.77
N ALA A 178 2.63 9.54 17.51
CA ALA A 178 3.80 9.56 16.64
C ALA A 178 4.98 10.38 17.20
N ALA A 179 4.69 11.45 17.95
CA ALA A 179 5.71 12.31 18.55
C ALA A 179 6.71 11.54 19.45
N ARG A 180 6.30 10.40 20.03
CA ARG A 180 7.19 9.54 20.85
C ARG A 180 8.35 8.93 20.03
N TYR A 181 8.21 8.90 18.71
CA TYR A 181 9.22 8.33 17.82
C TYR A 181 10.28 9.32 17.35
N GLN A 182 10.08 10.63 17.55
CA GLN A 182 11.05 11.64 17.12
C GLN A 182 12.38 11.49 17.87
N GLY A 183 13.47 11.34 17.12
CA GLY A 183 14.83 11.21 17.64
C GLY A 183 15.27 9.77 17.97
N ILE A 184 14.41 8.76 17.85
CA ILE A 184 14.75 7.37 18.22
C ILE A 184 15.92 6.82 17.41
N SER A 185 15.96 7.09 16.11
CA SER A 185 17.02 6.58 15.26
C SER A 185 18.38 7.25 15.50
N ARG A 186 18.43 8.32 16.33
CA ARG A 186 19.67 8.98 16.79
C ARG A 186 20.17 8.45 18.12
N SER A 187 19.29 7.86 18.93
CA SER A 187 19.69 7.30 20.21
C SER A 187 20.42 5.99 19.99
N ASP A 188 21.75 6.05 19.99
CA ASP A 188 22.63 4.89 19.96
C ASP A 188 22.26 3.91 21.09
N GLY A 189 21.45 2.90 20.77
CA GLY A 189 21.11 1.80 21.68
C GLY A 189 19.93 2.02 22.63
N ALA A 190 19.14 3.09 22.49
CA ALA A 190 17.89 3.16 23.26
C ALA A 190 16.87 2.18 22.67
N ALA A 191 16.29 1.34 23.53
CA ALA A 191 15.14 0.53 23.15
C ALA A 191 14.00 1.48 22.70
N PRO A 192 13.25 1.14 21.63
CA PRO A 192 12.08 1.90 21.25
C PRO A 192 11.11 2.01 22.46
N PRO A 193 10.35 3.10 22.57
CA PRO A 193 9.40 3.28 23.65
C PRO A 193 8.43 2.10 23.67
N PRO A 194 8.03 1.62 24.86
CA PRO A 194 7.08 0.52 24.96
C PRO A 194 5.78 0.89 24.25
N ALA A 195 5.17 -0.13 23.62
CA ALA A 195 3.90 -0.03 22.91
C ALA A 195 2.81 0.58 23.81
#